data_AF-A0A1F7CRI7-F1
#
_entry.id   AF-A0A1F7CRI7-F1
#
_cell.length_a   1.000
_cell.length_b   1.000
_cell.length_c   1.000
_cell.angle_alpha   90.00
_cell.angle_beta   90.00
_cell.angle_gamma   90.00
#
_symmetry.space_group_name_H-M   'P 1'
#
loop_
_entity.id
_entity.type
_entity.pdbx_description
1 polymer ?
#
loop_
_entity_poly.entity_id
_entity_poly.type
_entity_poly.pdbx_seq_one_letter_code
_entity_poly.pdbx_strand_id
1 'polypeptide(L)'
;MKLKKFFHRCVEIGIDADVRSKKQIEKMLKKEEKRQAKLEGVEKELADHERTWNPYQDCRVINGSGEEDIKRIAVGIDIETPEMLLIDRLRSKGEKIDAVLIHHPEGRALADLDKVMDLQVDILASIGVPVNHSEAHLKPRQDRVWRSIHADNLFRTERAAELLGIPAFCCHTITDNLVWQFIEKTICKKKFDDLGEIVNALLEIPEYKEYARKGNPPIIVNGTKGGRPGKITATEFTGGTNGPEEQLIAQSHAGIGTILSMHVTEKTLEEAKKHHVNMIQCSHMASDALGINLLLDILSKEEKHLDTLDVSGFIRVKRK
;
A
#
# COMPACT_ATOMS: atom_id res chain seq x y z
N MET A 1 -15.98 -14.14 9.96
CA MET A 1 -16.53 -12.78 10.12
C MET A 1 -17.21 -12.39 8.82
N LYS A 2 -18.28 -11.58 8.81
CA LYS A 2 -18.90 -11.12 7.55
C LYS A 2 -17.95 -10.23 6.75
N LEU A 3 -17.92 -10.36 5.41
CA LEU A 3 -17.01 -9.62 4.52
C LEU A 3 -17.03 -8.11 4.77
N LYS A 4 -18.23 -7.52 4.89
CA LYS A 4 -18.36 -6.08 5.18
C LYS A 4 -17.65 -5.71 6.48
N LYS A 5 -17.91 -6.45 7.56
CA LYS A 5 -17.26 -6.21 8.87
C LYS A 5 -15.75 -6.45 8.81
N PHE A 6 -15.32 -7.46 8.07
CA PHE A 6 -13.91 -7.79 7.87
C PHE A 6 -13.18 -6.64 7.15
N PHE A 7 -13.75 -6.11 6.08
CA PHE A 7 -13.18 -5.00 5.33
C PHE A 7 -13.16 -3.69 6.14
N HIS A 8 -14.26 -3.35 6.84
CA HIS A 8 -14.27 -2.22 7.77
C HIS A 8 -13.15 -2.33 8.82
N ARG A 9 -12.91 -3.54 9.33
CA ARG A 9 -11.82 -3.78 10.28
C ARG A 9 -10.44 -3.56 9.65
N CYS A 10 -10.25 -3.95 8.39
CA CYS A 10 -9.02 -3.65 7.66
C CYS A 10 -8.78 -2.14 7.57
N VAL A 11 -9.82 -1.36 7.25
CA VAL A 11 -9.74 0.11 7.18
C VAL A 11 -9.36 0.70 8.55
N GLU A 12 -9.97 0.25 9.64
CA GLU A 12 -9.61 0.70 11.00
C GLU A 12 -8.15 0.41 11.35
N ILE A 13 -7.65 -0.77 10.99
CA ILE A 13 -6.24 -1.15 11.19
C ILE A 13 -5.32 -0.24 10.37
N GLY A 14 -5.70 0.08 9.13
CA GLY A 14 -4.97 1.05 8.30
C GLY A 14 -4.92 2.44 8.94
N ILE A 15 -6.03 2.90 9.53
CA ILE A 15 -6.13 4.18 10.25
C ILE A 15 -5.22 4.19 11.49
N ASP A 16 -5.13 3.07 12.20
CA ASP A 16 -4.22 2.93 13.35
C ASP A 16 -2.74 2.99 12.96
N ALA A 17 -2.41 2.64 11.71
CA ALA A 17 -1.06 2.64 11.15
C ALA A 17 -0.70 3.93 10.38
N ASP A 18 -1.67 4.80 10.12
CA ASP A 18 -1.53 6.00 9.30
C ASP A 18 -0.56 7.04 9.90
N VAL A 19 0.16 7.77 9.04
CA VAL A 19 1.01 8.89 9.46
C VAL A 19 0.19 10.06 10.03
N ARG A 20 -1.04 10.22 9.56
CA ARG A 20 -1.98 11.23 10.03
C ARG A 20 -2.59 10.78 11.33
N SER A 21 -2.81 11.73 12.25
CA SER A 21 -3.57 11.43 13.47
C SER A 21 -5.03 11.09 13.16
N LYS A 22 -5.65 10.27 14.01
CA LYS A 22 -7.10 9.97 13.94
C LYS A 22 -7.96 11.23 13.81
N LYS A 23 -7.61 12.29 14.53
CA LYS A 23 -8.31 13.59 14.46
C LYS A 23 -8.19 14.26 13.08
N GLN A 24 -7.04 14.15 12.41
CA GLN A 24 -6.88 14.66 11.04
C GLN A 24 -7.76 13.86 10.06
N ILE A 25 -7.74 12.53 10.18
CA ILE A 25 -8.56 11.64 9.34
C ILE A 25 -10.06 11.90 9.55
N GLU A 26 -10.52 11.95 10.80
CA GLU A 26 -11.92 12.30 11.12
C GLU A 26 -12.33 13.66 10.56
N LYS A 27 -11.45 14.65 10.62
CA LYS A 27 -11.70 15.98 10.05
C LYS A 27 -11.82 15.92 8.52
N MET A 28 -10.98 15.14 7.86
CA MET A 28 -11.01 14.91 6.41
C MET A 28 -12.33 14.23 6.00
N LEU A 29 -12.70 13.14 6.66
CA LEU A 29 -13.94 12.39 6.39
C LEU A 29 -15.19 13.26 6.61
N LYS A 30 -15.24 14.05 7.70
CA LYS A 30 -16.34 15.01 7.95
C LYS A 30 -16.40 16.12 6.90
N LYS A 31 -15.25 16.55 6.36
CA LYS A 31 -15.22 17.54 5.27
C LYS A 31 -15.83 16.95 4.00
N GLU A 32 -15.51 15.69 3.71
CA GLU A 32 -16.06 14.97 2.57
C GLU A 32 -17.56 14.71 2.71
N GLU A 33 -18.04 14.30 3.88
CA GLU A 33 -19.47 14.16 4.20
C GLU A 33 -20.22 15.47 3.95
N LYS A 34 -19.69 16.60 4.45
CA LYS A 34 -20.26 17.94 4.23
C LYS A 34 -20.22 18.37 2.77
N ARG A 35 -19.22 17.92 2.00
CA ARG A 35 -19.14 18.19 0.56
C ARG A 35 -20.22 17.42 -0.17
N GLN A 36 -20.36 16.12 0.11
CA GLN A 36 -21.36 15.25 -0.52
C GLN A 36 -22.79 15.66 -0.19
N ALA A 37 -23.06 16.12 1.03
CA ALA A 37 -24.38 16.62 1.43
C ALA A 37 -24.87 17.83 0.61
N LYS A 38 -23.96 18.54 -0.08
CA LYS A 38 -24.26 19.70 -0.92
C LYS A 38 -24.31 19.37 -2.42
N LEU A 39 -24.07 18.12 -2.80
CA LEU A 39 -24.11 17.73 -4.22
C LEU A 39 -25.56 17.71 -4.72
N GLU A 40 -25.73 18.12 -5.96
CA GLU A 40 -27.03 18.18 -6.65
C GLU A 40 -26.89 17.56 -8.05
N GLY A 41 -28.02 17.15 -8.63
CA GLY A 41 -28.07 16.55 -9.97
C GLY A 41 -27.13 15.36 -10.15
N VAL A 42 -26.44 15.32 -11.29
CA VAL A 42 -25.55 14.21 -11.70
C VAL A 42 -24.41 14.00 -10.71
N GLU A 43 -23.87 15.05 -10.09
CA GLU A 43 -22.79 14.89 -9.11
C GLU A 43 -23.24 14.12 -7.86
N LYS A 44 -24.52 14.26 -7.48
CA LYS A 44 -25.10 13.51 -6.37
C LYS A 44 -25.32 12.03 -6.73
N GLU A 45 -25.71 11.75 -7.97
CA GLU A 45 -25.88 10.38 -8.46
C GLU A 45 -24.56 9.63 -8.55
N LEU A 46 -23.48 10.32 -8.93
CA LEU A 46 -22.13 9.77 -9.03
C LEU A 46 -21.36 9.83 -7.69
N ALA A 47 -21.99 10.30 -6.62
CA ALA A 47 -21.35 10.43 -5.32
C ALA A 47 -20.94 9.07 -4.77
N ASP A 48 -19.74 9.04 -4.21
CA ASP A 48 -19.14 7.84 -3.66
C ASP A 48 -19.14 7.91 -2.14
N HIS A 49 -20.17 7.34 -1.55
CA HIS A 49 -20.41 7.42 -0.10
C HIS A 49 -19.34 6.71 0.73
N GLU A 50 -18.55 5.81 0.13
CA GLU A 50 -17.44 5.16 0.83
C GLU A 50 -16.39 6.18 1.31
N ARG A 51 -16.22 7.28 0.57
CA ARG A 51 -15.31 8.39 0.92
C ARG A 51 -15.64 9.09 2.23
N THR A 52 -16.84 8.90 2.76
CA THR A 52 -17.27 9.52 4.02
C THR A 52 -16.80 8.76 5.25
N TRP A 53 -16.33 7.53 5.09
CA TRP A 53 -15.86 6.69 6.21
C TRP A 53 -14.55 5.95 5.93
N ASN A 54 -14.21 5.68 4.66
CA ASN A 54 -12.95 5.07 4.26
C ASN A 54 -12.00 6.15 3.69
N PRO A 55 -10.85 6.42 4.36
CA PRO A 55 -9.88 7.40 3.88
C PRO A 55 -8.97 6.89 2.75
N TYR A 56 -9.04 5.61 2.38
CA TYR A 56 -8.17 4.94 1.42
C TYR A 56 -8.94 4.54 0.17
N GLN A 57 -8.87 5.35 -0.90
CA GLN A 57 -9.73 5.18 -2.07
C GLN A 57 -9.32 4.02 -2.99
N ASP A 58 -8.08 3.57 -2.84
CA ASP A 58 -7.46 2.41 -3.47
C ASP A 58 -7.70 1.09 -2.68
N CYS A 59 -8.51 1.13 -1.63
CA CYS A 59 -8.89 -0.04 -0.85
C CYS A 59 -10.41 -0.16 -0.87
N ARG A 60 -10.96 -1.23 -1.46
CA ARG A 60 -12.41 -1.43 -1.63
C ARG A 60 -12.80 -2.88 -1.73
N VAL A 61 -14.02 -3.22 -1.36
CA VAL A 61 -14.66 -4.46 -1.84
C VAL A 61 -15.03 -4.25 -3.31
N ILE A 62 -14.47 -5.06 -4.22
CA ILE A 62 -14.76 -4.97 -5.66
C ILE A 62 -15.82 -5.97 -6.10
N ASN A 63 -16.01 -7.07 -5.35
CA ASN A 63 -17.10 -8.01 -5.57
C ASN A 63 -17.55 -8.66 -4.27
N GLY A 64 -18.86 -8.91 -4.14
CA GLY A 64 -19.47 -9.52 -2.98
C GLY A 64 -20.66 -8.72 -2.44
N SER A 65 -21.57 -9.42 -1.77
CA SER A 65 -22.73 -8.83 -1.08
C SER A 65 -22.37 -8.16 0.25
N GLY A 66 -21.22 -8.55 0.85
CA GLY A 66 -20.82 -8.14 2.18
C GLY A 66 -21.26 -9.10 3.28
N GLU A 67 -22.16 -10.04 2.96
CA GLU A 67 -22.75 -11.02 3.89
C GLU A 67 -22.06 -12.39 3.85
N GLU A 68 -21.01 -12.53 3.05
CA GLU A 68 -20.21 -13.75 2.98
C GLU A 68 -19.45 -13.99 4.28
N ASP A 69 -19.41 -15.24 4.74
CA ASP A 69 -18.63 -15.63 5.91
C ASP A 69 -17.18 -15.88 5.53
N ILE A 70 -16.30 -14.99 5.99
CA ILE A 70 -14.86 -15.07 5.72
C ILE A 70 -14.18 -15.96 6.76
N LYS A 71 -13.59 -17.07 6.28
CA LYS A 71 -12.71 -17.95 7.05
C LYS A 71 -11.43 -18.31 6.30
N ARG A 72 -11.50 -18.61 5.00
CA ARG A 72 -10.32 -18.92 4.18
C ARG A 72 -10.26 -17.99 2.99
N ILE A 73 -9.20 -17.18 2.92
CA ILE A 73 -9.03 -16.19 1.84
C ILE A 73 -7.84 -16.57 0.97
N ALA A 74 -8.00 -16.44 -0.35
CA ALA A 74 -6.86 -16.40 -1.25
C ALA A 74 -6.21 -15.02 -1.15
N VAL A 75 -4.89 -14.95 -1.05
CA VAL A 75 -4.16 -13.70 -0.82
C VAL A 75 -3.06 -13.59 -1.86
N GLY A 76 -3.04 -12.49 -2.61
CA GLY A 76 -1.98 -12.24 -3.59
C GLY A 76 -1.71 -10.77 -3.80
N ILE A 77 -0.53 -10.49 -4.37
CA ILE A 77 -0.09 -9.13 -4.64
C ILE A 77 -0.75 -8.62 -5.92
N ASP A 78 -0.56 -9.35 -7.02
CA ASP A 78 -1.21 -9.09 -8.31
C ASP A 78 -2.32 -10.11 -8.57
N ILE A 79 -3.59 -9.71 -8.49
CA ILE A 79 -4.69 -10.61 -8.84
C ILE A 79 -5.39 -10.04 -10.07
N GLU A 80 -5.20 -10.69 -11.21
CA GLU A 80 -5.93 -10.37 -12.44
C GLU A 80 -6.91 -11.52 -12.78
N THR A 81 -7.48 -11.48 -13.98
CA THR A 81 -8.31 -12.59 -14.50
C THR A 81 -7.63 -13.98 -14.42
N PRO A 82 -6.33 -14.16 -14.74
CA PRO A 82 -5.67 -15.46 -14.62
C PRO A 82 -5.70 -16.04 -13.20
N GLU A 83 -5.45 -15.21 -12.18
CA GLU A 83 -5.50 -15.64 -10.78
C GLU A 83 -6.94 -15.96 -10.35
N MET A 84 -7.92 -15.18 -10.79
CA MET A 84 -9.34 -15.49 -10.57
C MET A 84 -9.73 -16.84 -11.17
N LEU A 85 -9.26 -17.17 -12.38
CA LEU A 85 -9.48 -18.47 -13.01
C LEU A 85 -8.75 -19.61 -12.28
N LEU A 86 -7.54 -19.38 -11.78
CA LEU A 86 -6.83 -20.35 -10.94
C LEU A 86 -7.63 -20.64 -9.66
N ILE A 87 -8.10 -19.59 -8.99
CA ILE A 87 -8.92 -19.68 -7.76
C ILE A 87 -10.21 -20.44 -8.03
N ASP A 88 -10.92 -20.12 -9.12
CA ASP A 88 -12.11 -20.87 -9.55
C ASP A 88 -11.79 -22.35 -9.79
N ARG A 89 -10.68 -22.64 -10.48
CA ARG A 89 -10.25 -24.02 -10.73
C ARG A 89 -9.98 -24.77 -9.44
N LEU A 90 -9.37 -24.14 -8.44
CA LEU A 90 -9.15 -24.73 -7.12
C LEU A 90 -10.49 -24.96 -6.40
N ARG A 91 -11.42 -24.00 -6.43
CA ARG A 91 -12.78 -24.15 -5.88
C ARG A 91 -13.52 -25.34 -6.52
N SER A 92 -13.43 -25.49 -7.85
CA SER A 92 -14.04 -26.62 -8.57
C SER A 92 -13.47 -27.99 -8.16
N LYS A 93 -12.26 -28.03 -7.60
CA LYS A 93 -11.59 -29.24 -7.07
C LYS A 93 -11.86 -29.46 -5.58
N GLY A 94 -12.70 -28.64 -4.94
CA GLY A 94 -13.10 -28.77 -3.55
C GLY A 94 -12.32 -27.89 -2.57
N GLU A 95 -11.40 -27.04 -3.05
CA GLU A 95 -10.72 -26.06 -2.20
C GLU A 95 -11.74 -25.00 -1.74
N LYS A 96 -11.87 -24.79 -0.43
CA LYS A 96 -12.77 -23.76 0.11
C LYS A 96 -12.04 -22.42 0.13
N ILE A 97 -12.54 -21.47 -0.66
CA ILE A 97 -12.04 -20.10 -0.73
C ILE A 97 -13.26 -19.18 -0.65
N ASP A 98 -13.35 -18.41 0.43
CA ASP A 98 -14.50 -17.58 0.76
C ASP A 98 -14.39 -16.18 0.15
N ALA A 99 -13.16 -15.67 -0.01
CA ALA A 99 -12.88 -14.40 -0.68
C ALA A 99 -11.43 -14.32 -1.17
N VAL A 100 -11.13 -13.28 -1.94
CA VAL A 100 -9.79 -12.94 -2.42
C VAL A 100 -9.37 -11.58 -1.88
N LEU A 101 -8.22 -11.52 -1.21
CA LEU A 101 -7.53 -10.30 -0.84
C LEU A 101 -6.53 -9.95 -1.95
N ILE A 102 -6.73 -8.78 -2.54
CA ILE A 102 -5.89 -8.22 -3.59
C ILE A 102 -5.08 -7.06 -2.99
N HIS A 103 -3.76 -7.06 -3.17
CA HIS A 103 -2.94 -5.92 -2.76
C HIS A 103 -3.03 -4.79 -3.79
N HIS A 104 -2.54 -5.01 -5.01
CA HIS A 104 -2.58 -3.99 -6.05
C HIS A 104 -4.03 -3.74 -6.51
N PRO A 105 -4.48 -2.49 -6.52
CA PRO A 105 -5.89 -2.19 -6.66
C PRO A 105 -6.41 -2.55 -8.05
N GLU A 106 -7.66 -2.98 -8.09
CA GLU A 106 -8.42 -3.34 -9.29
C GLU A 106 -9.79 -2.65 -9.28
N GLY A 107 -10.47 -2.59 -10.42
CA GLY A 107 -11.82 -2.01 -10.47
C GLY A 107 -11.85 -0.54 -10.06
N ARG A 108 -12.88 -0.19 -9.28
CA ARG A 108 -13.02 1.16 -8.73
C ARG A 108 -11.87 1.58 -7.82
N ALA A 109 -11.20 0.65 -7.14
CA ALA A 109 -10.06 0.98 -6.29
C ALA A 109 -8.91 1.55 -7.14
N LEU A 110 -8.62 0.94 -8.29
CA LEU A 110 -7.59 1.41 -9.21
C LEU A 110 -7.95 2.77 -9.81
N ALA A 111 -9.21 2.95 -10.19
CA ALA A 111 -9.74 4.18 -10.75
C ALA A 111 -9.61 5.41 -9.83
N ASP A 112 -9.42 5.16 -8.52
CA ASP A 112 -9.29 6.18 -7.50
C ASP A 112 -7.88 6.23 -6.88
N LEU A 113 -6.89 5.56 -7.46
CA LEU A 113 -5.52 5.51 -6.93
C LEU A 113 -4.89 6.90 -6.76
N ASP A 114 -5.16 7.84 -7.67
CA ASP A 114 -4.65 9.21 -7.58
C ASP A 114 -5.12 9.94 -6.31
N LYS A 115 -6.27 9.55 -5.77
CA LYS A 115 -6.95 10.23 -4.65
C LYS A 115 -6.37 9.85 -3.30
N VAL A 116 -5.61 8.75 -3.20
CA VAL A 116 -4.90 8.38 -1.97
C VAL A 116 -3.50 9.01 -1.91
N MET A 117 -2.99 9.51 -3.04
CA MET A 117 -1.63 10.05 -3.13
C MET A 117 -1.41 11.26 -2.22
N ASP A 118 -2.46 11.99 -1.83
CA ASP A 118 -2.37 13.11 -0.88
C ASP A 118 -1.69 12.70 0.45
N LEU A 119 -1.76 11.42 0.82
CA LEU A 119 -1.04 10.88 1.97
C LEU A 119 0.48 11.14 1.90
N GLN A 120 1.07 11.21 0.70
CA GLN A 120 2.49 11.52 0.52
C GLN A 120 2.84 12.90 1.06
N VAL A 121 1.92 13.86 1.00
CA VAL A 121 2.13 15.21 1.56
C VAL A 121 2.34 15.11 3.07
N ASP A 122 1.52 14.33 3.76
CA ASP A 122 1.60 14.14 5.21
C ASP A 122 2.86 13.36 5.63
N ILE A 123 3.27 12.36 4.84
CA ILE A 123 4.54 11.63 5.04
C ILE A 123 5.71 12.60 4.96
N LEU A 124 5.79 13.40 3.90
CA LEU A 124 6.89 14.35 3.68
C LEU A 124 6.88 15.48 4.73
N ALA A 125 5.70 15.93 5.16
CA ALA A 125 5.58 16.90 6.24
C ALA A 125 6.15 16.35 7.56
N SER A 126 5.97 15.06 7.84
CA SER A 126 6.48 14.41 9.06
C SER A 126 8.01 14.43 9.17
N ILE A 127 8.72 14.56 8.03
CA ILE A 127 10.18 14.60 7.97
C ILE A 127 10.76 16.00 7.75
N GLY A 128 9.92 17.03 7.67
CA GLY A 128 10.32 18.44 7.61
C GLY A 128 10.18 19.11 6.24
N VAL A 129 9.58 18.44 5.25
CA VAL A 129 9.27 19.07 3.95
C VAL A 129 8.03 19.98 4.11
N PRO A 130 8.05 21.23 3.64
CA PRO A 130 6.88 22.10 3.68
C PRO A 130 5.68 21.53 2.92
N VAL A 131 4.50 21.51 3.58
CA VAL A 131 3.24 20.97 3.03
C VAL A 131 2.93 21.55 1.65
N ASN A 132 3.02 22.87 1.50
CA ASN A 132 2.71 23.57 0.26
C ASN A 132 3.67 23.20 -0.91
N HIS A 133 4.91 22.80 -0.62
CA HIS A 133 5.84 22.32 -1.65
C HIS A 133 5.41 20.93 -2.11
N SER A 134 5.15 20.02 -1.16
CA SER A 134 4.69 18.66 -1.46
C SER A 134 3.38 18.66 -2.25
N GLU A 135 2.40 19.50 -1.88
CA GLU A 135 1.13 19.67 -2.62
C GLU A 135 1.37 20.13 -4.07
N ALA A 136 2.25 21.13 -4.27
CA ALA A 136 2.57 21.68 -5.58
C ALA A 136 3.26 20.65 -6.50
N HIS A 137 4.16 19.83 -5.96
CA HIS A 137 4.81 18.75 -6.71
C HIS A 137 3.81 17.63 -7.07
N LEU A 138 2.96 17.27 -6.11
CA LEU A 138 2.11 16.09 -6.22
C LEU A 138 0.96 16.28 -7.21
N LYS A 139 0.37 17.48 -7.29
CA LYS A 139 -0.81 17.71 -8.13
C LYS A 139 -0.61 17.35 -9.62
N PRO A 140 0.46 17.82 -10.30
CA PRO A 140 0.75 17.37 -11.67
C PRO A 140 0.98 15.87 -11.79
N ARG A 141 1.53 15.21 -10.76
CA ARG A 141 1.76 13.77 -10.75
C ARG A 141 0.45 13.00 -10.65
N GLN A 142 -0.46 13.39 -9.75
CA GLN A 142 -1.80 12.81 -9.64
C GLN A 142 -2.54 12.87 -10.97
N ASP A 143 -2.51 14.03 -11.64
CA ASP A 143 -3.18 14.19 -12.92
C ASP A 143 -2.56 13.28 -14.01
N ARG A 144 -1.24 13.03 -13.97
CA ARG A 144 -0.58 12.07 -14.87
C ARG A 144 -0.98 10.62 -14.56
N VAL A 145 -1.01 10.25 -13.27
CA VAL A 145 -1.45 8.92 -12.82
C VAL A 145 -2.87 8.65 -13.28
N TRP A 146 -3.79 9.57 -12.96
CA TRP A 146 -5.19 9.43 -13.34
C TRP A 146 -5.35 9.29 -14.85
N ARG A 147 -4.66 10.11 -15.67
CA ARG A 147 -4.79 10.03 -17.14
C ARG A 147 -4.27 8.71 -17.69
N SER A 148 -3.25 8.14 -17.08
CA SER A 148 -2.75 6.81 -17.45
C SER A 148 -3.81 5.74 -17.16
N ILE A 149 -4.33 5.73 -15.94
CA ILE A 149 -5.31 4.75 -15.46
C ILE A 149 -6.66 4.88 -16.18
N HIS A 150 -7.07 6.10 -16.53
CA HIS A 150 -8.34 6.34 -17.21
C HIS A 150 -8.45 5.65 -18.58
N ALA A 151 -7.32 5.32 -19.20
CA ALA A 151 -7.29 4.57 -20.45
C ALA A 151 -7.39 3.04 -20.25
N ASP A 152 -7.26 2.56 -19.02
CA ASP A 152 -7.21 1.12 -18.71
C ASP A 152 -8.61 0.49 -18.63
N ASN A 153 -8.66 -0.83 -18.82
CA ASN A 153 -9.88 -1.62 -18.60
C ASN A 153 -10.07 -1.93 -17.11
N LEU A 154 -10.49 -0.92 -16.35
CA LEU A 154 -10.66 -0.98 -14.90
C LEU A 154 -11.53 -2.15 -14.44
N PHE A 155 -12.56 -2.51 -15.19
CA PHE A 155 -13.53 -3.51 -14.76
C PHE A 155 -13.11 -4.95 -15.07
N ARG A 156 -11.99 -5.19 -15.76
CA ARG A 156 -11.60 -6.54 -16.22
C ARG A 156 -11.62 -7.58 -15.08
N THR A 157 -10.91 -7.30 -14.00
CA THR A 157 -10.79 -8.22 -12.85
C THR A 157 -12.07 -8.25 -12.02
N GLU A 158 -12.72 -7.10 -11.82
CA GLU A 158 -14.02 -6.97 -11.14
C GLU A 158 -15.09 -7.85 -11.81
N ARG A 159 -15.24 -7.75 -13.14
CA ARG A 159 -16.19 -8.54 -13.92
C ARG A 159 -15.88 -10.04 -13.88
N ALA A 160 -14.61 -10.43 -13.87
CA ALA A 160 -14.23 -11.83 -13.73
C ALA A 160 -14.66 -12.39 -12.37
N ALA A 161 -14.41 -11.64 -11.29
CA ALA A 161 -14.83 -12.01 -9.94
C ALA A 161 -16.35 -12.16 -9.83
N GLU A 162 -17.11 -11.23 -10.42
CA GLU A 162 -18.58 -11.29 -10.48
C GLU A 162 -19.09 -12.55 -11.19
N LEU A 163 -18.59 -12.81 -12.41
CA LEU A 163 -19.04 -13.95 -13.22
C LEU A 163 -18.74 -15.30 -12.57
N LEU A 164 -17.65 -15.38 -11.81
CA LEU A 164 -17.23 -16.59 -11.09
C LEU A 164 -17.84 -16.68 -9.68
N GLY A 165 -18.60 -15.66 -9.25
CA GLY A 165 -19.13 -15.59 -7.88
C GLY A 165 -18.02 -15.71 -6.83
N ILE A 166 -16.92 -14.98 -7.02
CA ILE A 166 -15.76 -14.93 -6.11
C ILE A 166 -15.75 -13.58 -5.40
N PRO A 167 -16.11 -13.50 -4.11
CA PRO A 167 -15.96 -12.27 -3.35
C PRO A 167 -14.51 -11.80 -3.35
N ALA A 168 -14.28 -10.50 -3.54
CA ALA A 168 -12.94 -9.95 -3.69
C ALA A 168 -12.86 -8.52 -3.14
N PHE A 169 -11.75 -8.20 -2.49
CA PHE A 169 -11.49 -6.88 -1.92
C PHE A 169 -10.02 -6.50 -2.00
N CYS A 170 -9.77 -5.20 -2.17
CA CYS A 170 -8.44 -4.59 -2.27
C CYS A 170 -8.04 -3.99 -0.92
N CYS A 171 -6.79 -4.22 -0.49
CA CYS A 171 -6.18 -3.60 0.68
C CYS A 171 -4.77 -3.13 0.32
N HIS A 172 -4.68 -2.08 -0.48
CA HIS A 172 -3.43 -1.46 -0.92
C HIS A 172 -2.85 -0.55 0.17
N THR A 173 -3.17 0.75 0.17
CA THR A 173 -2.67 1.73 1.17
C THR A 173 -2.83 1.29 2.63
N ILE A 174 -3.87 0.49 2.96
CA ILE A 174 -4.03 -0.10 4.29
C ILE A 174 -2.81 -0.94 4.69
N THR A 175 -2.35 -1.82 3.80
CA THR A 175 -1.21 -2.70 4.07
C THR A 175 0.11 -1.93 3.96
N ASP A 176 0.22 -0.99 3.02
CA ASP A 176 1.36 -0.07 2.91
C ASP A 176 1.61 0.74 4.18
N ASN A 177 0.56 1.27 4.80
CA ASN A 177 0.66 1.99 6.07
C ASN A 177 1.25 1.11 7.17
N LEU A 178 0.90 -0.18 7.21
CA LEU A 178 1.47 -1.13 8.16
C LEU A 178 2.95 -1.36 7.89
N VAL A 179 3.37 -1.47 6.63
CA VAL A 179 4.79 -1.60 6.27
C VAL A 179 5.55 -0.33 6.65
N TRP A 180 5.06 0.84 6.24
CA TRP A 180 5.66 2.13 6.54
C TRP A 180 5.87 2.28 8.05
N GLN A 181 4.82 2.07 8.86
CA GLN A 181 4.91 2.18 10.31
C GLN A 181 5.93 1.18 10.89
N PHE A 182 5.94 -0.05 10.39
CA PHE A 182 6.87 -1.09 10.82
C PHE A 182 8.32 -0.69 10.51
N ILE A 183 8.63 -0.28 9.27
CA ILE A 183 9.98 0.09 8.84
C ILE A 183 10.46 1.35 9.55
N GLU A 184 9.61 2.38 9.66
CA GLU A 184 9.95 3.59 10.42
C GLU A 184 10.31 3.27 11.87
N LYS A 185 9.52 2.42 12.53
CA LYS A 185 9.74 2.04 13.93
C LYS A 185 10.96 1.14 14.13
N THR A 186 11.19 0.19 13.23
CA THR A 186 12.16 -0.91 13.44
C THR A 186 13.49 -0.70 12.74
N ILE A 187 13.53 0.13 11.70
CA ILE A 187 14.72 0.46 10.91
C ILE A 187 15.06 1.94 11.06
N CYS A 188 14.21 2.87 10.59
CA CYS A 188 14.57 4.30 10.48
C CYS A 188 14.93 4.97 11.82
N LYS A 189 14.32 4.52 12.93
CA LYS A 189 14.64 5.03 14.29
C LYS A 189 15.93 4.49 14.89
N LYS A 190 16.56 3.49 14.29
CA LYS A 190 17.85 2.95 14.74
C LYS A 190 19.00 3.79 14.19
N LYS A 191 20.13 3.74 14.89
CA LYS A 191 21.40 4.25 14.38
C LYS A 191 22.14 3.11 13.71
N PHE A 192 22.70 3.40 12.55
CA PHE A 192 23.55 2.50 11.78
C PHE A 192 24.82 3.25 11.41
N ASP A 193 25.95 2.54 11.44
CA ASP A 193 27.24 3.12 11.10
C ASP A 193 27.40 3.25 9.58
N ASP A 194 26.80 2.31 8.83
CA ASP A 194 26.84 2.28 7.37
C ASP A 194 25.56 1.73 6.69
N LEU A 195 25.46 1.89 5.37
CA LEU A 195 24.33 1.39 4.57
C LEU A 195 24.24 -0.15 4.56
N GLY A 196 25.37 -0.84 4.71
CA GLY A 196 25.44 -2.30 4.78
C GLY A 196 24.72 -2.85 6.00
N GLU A 197 24.84 -2.18 7.15
CA GLU A 197 24.10 -2.55 8.36
C GLU A 197 22.58 -2.40 8.19
N ILE A 198 22.13 -1.40 7.42
CA ILE A 198 20.70 -1.24 7.10
C ILE A 198 20.21 -2.43 6.27
N VAL A 199 20.95 -2.81 5.22
CA VAL A 199 20.61 -3.97 4.39
C VAL A 199 20.57 -5.25 5.23
N ASN A 200 21.54 -5.45 6.12
CA ASN A 200 21.55 -6.59 7.04
C ASN A 200 20.32 -6.58 7.96
N ALA A 201 19.96 -5.42 8.52
CA ALA A 201 18.79 -5.29 9.37
C ALA A 201 17.47 -5.55 8.64
N LEU A 202 17.35 -5.15 7.37
CA LEU A 202 16.22 -5.53 6.52
C LEU A 202 16.17 -7.05 6.32
N LEU A 203 17.31 -7.71 6.08
CA LEU A 203 17.40 -9.16 5.90
C LEU A 203 17.13 -9.99 7.17
N GLU A 204 17.05 -9.36 8.34
CA GLU A 204 16.56 -10.02 9.57
C GLU A 204 15.03 -10.10 9.62
N ILE A 205 14.33 -9.31 8.82
CA ILE A 205 12.87 -9.39 8.68
C ILE A 205 12.54 -10.63 7.84
N PRO A 206 11.64 -11.53 8.29
CA PRO A 206 11.45 -12.83 7.64
C PRO A 206 11.02 -12.75 6.17
N GLU A 207 10.15 -11.81 5.81
CA GLU A 207 9.71 -11.59 4.43
C GLU A 207 10.91 -11.25 3.55
N TYR A 208 11.62 -10.16 3.86
CA TYR A 208 12.81 -9.76 3.11
C TYR A 208 13.85 -10.87 3.00
N LYS A 209 14.05 -11.67 4.06
CA LYS A 209 14.94 -12.84 4.03
C LYS A 209 14.48 -13.90 3.03
N GLU A 210 13.18 -14.19 2.98
CA GLU A 210 12.63 -15.21 2.09
C GLU A 210 12.64 -14.78 0.63
N TYR A 211 12.28 -13.53 0.34
CA TYR A 211 12.39 -12.99 -1.03
C TYR A 211 13.84 -12.86 -1.48
N ALA A 212 14.78 -12.53 -0.58
CA ALA A 212 16.21 -12.55 -0.88
C ALA A 212 16.71 -13.93 -1.33
N ARG A 213 16.26 -15.01 -0.66
CA ARG A 213 16.59 -16.40 -1.08
C ARG A 213 16.05 -16.74 -2.46
N LYS A 214 14.97 -16.09 -2.89
CA LYS A 214 14.35 -16.24 -4.21
C LYS A 214 14.91 -15.27 -5.25
N GLY A 215 15.98 -14.53 -4.93
CA GLY A 215 16.67 -13.64 -5.86
C GLY A 215 16.16 -12.21 -5.88
N ASN A 216 15.34 -11.79 -4.91
CA ASN A 216 14.87 -10.42 -4.78
C ASN A 216 15.28 -9.81 -3.41
N PRO A 217 16.59 -9.60 -3.16
CA PRO A 217 17.08 -9.01 -1.92
C PRO A 217 16.95 -7.48 -1.91
N PRO A 218 16.98 -6.83 -0.74
CA PRO A 218 17.26 -5.42 -0.63
C PRO A 218 18.62 -5.07 -1.26
N ILE A 219 18.70 -3.96 -1.99
CA ILE A 219 19.92 -3.50 -2.66
C ILE A 219 20.16 -2.01 -2.43
N ILE A 220 21.44 -1.62 -2.34
CA ILE A 220 21.86 -0.22 -2.36
C ILE A 220 21.93 0.20 -3.82
N VAL A 221 21.01 1.05 -4.26
CA VAL A 221 20.98 1.55 -5.65
C VAL A 221 21.74 2.87 -5.81
N ASN A 222 21.85 3.65 -4.73
CA ASN A 222 22.74 4.80 -4.65
C ASN A 222 23.47 4.84 -3.30
N GLY A 223 24.77 5.12 -3.33
CA GLY A 223 25.65 5.05 -2.17
C GLY A 223 26.57 3.82 -2.21
N THR A 224 27.29 3.58 -1.12
CA THR A 224 28.20 2.43 -0.99
C THR A 224 27.98 1.73 0.34
N LYS A 225 28.31 0.44 0.41
CA LYS A 225 28.09 -0.38 1.62
C LYS A 225 28.67 0.26 2.90
N GLY A 226 29.87 0.85 2.82
CA GLY A 226 30.52 1.53 3.96
C GLY A 226 30.18 3.02 4.10
N GLY A 227 29.24 3.54 3.31
CA GLY A 227 28.81 4.93 3.37
C GLY A 227 27.93 5.20 4.59
N ARG A 228 28.11 6.37 5.23
CA ARG A 228 27.29 6.78 6.37
C ARG A 228 25.87 7.13 5.92
N PRO A 229 24.82 6.68 6.62
CA PRO A 229 23.44 6.83 6.16
C PRO A 229 22.86 8.24 6.34
N GLY A 230 23.35 9.03 7.31
CA GLY A 230 22.68 10.27 7.69
C GLY A 230 21.28 10.00 8.27
N LYS A 231 20.33 10.92 8.06
CA LYS A 231 18.92 10.71 8.46
C LYS A 231 18.25 9.73 7.50
N ILE A 232 17.68 8.66 8.04
CA ILE A 232 17.02 7.58 7.29
C ILE A 232 15.50 7.80 7.32
N THR A 233 14.81 7.55 6.21
CA THR A 233 13.35 7.56 6.15
C THR A 233 12.80 6.56 5.13
N ALA A 234 11.56 6.13 5.32
CA ALA A 234 10.83 5.19 4.47
C ALA A 234 9.66 5.86 3.74
N THR A 235 9.88 7.02 3.13
CA THR A 235 8.80 7.84 2.54
C THR A 235 8.13 7.24 1.31
N GLU A 236 8.75 6.25 0.67
CA GLU A 236 8.27 5.60 -0.56
C GLU A 236 7.69 4.19 -0.28
N PHE A 237 6.98 4.06 0.84
CA PHE A 237 6.31 2.83 1.27
C PHE A 237 4.79 2.92 1.32
N THR A 238 4.21 4.12 1.26
CA THR A 238 2.75 4.32 1.27
C THR A 238 2.38 5.62 0.56
N GLY A 239 1.10 5.75 0.21
CA GLY A 239 0.57 6.86 -0.59
C GLY A 239 0.32 6.49 -2.05
N GLY A 240 -0.06 5.23 -2.31
CA GLY A 240 -0.63 4.77 -3.58
C GLY A 240 0.38 4.41 -4.67
N THR A 241 1.31 5.28 -5.03
CA THR A 241 2.33 4.98 -6.05
C THR A 241 3.52 5.94 -5.93
N ASN A 242 4.54 5.78 -6.78
CA ASN A 242 5.68 6.68 -6.84
C ASN A 242 5.26 8.15 -6.95
N GLY A 243 5.78 8.96 -6.03
CA GLY A 243 5.78 10.42 -6.11
C GLY A 243 6.64 10.92 -7.29
N PRO A 244 6.59 12.22 -7.60
CA PRO A 244 7.43 12.83 -8.63
C PRO A 244 8.84 13.14 -8.10
N GLU A 245 9.78 13.31 -9.02
CA GLU A 245 11.20 13.48 -8.70
C GLU A 245 11.49 14.69 -7.80
N GLU A 246 10.67 15.74 -7.89
CA GLU A 246 10.79 16.94 -7.05
C GLU A 246 10.62 16.66 -5.56
N GLN A 247 9.91 15.59 -5.18
CA GLN A 247 9.81 15.18 -3.79
C GLN A 247 11.16 14.69 -3.24
N LEU A 248 11.97 13.99 -4.05
CA LEU A 248 13.30 13.56 -3.62
C LEU A 248 14.20 14.77 -3.35
N ILE A 249 14.14 15.78 -4.23
CA ILE A 249 14.90 17.02 -4.09
C ILE A 249 14.48 17.74 -2.80
N ALA A 250 13.17 17.83 -2.54
CA ALA A 250 12.64 18.44 -1.32
C ALA A 250 13.09 17.71 -0.06
N GLN A 251 13.16 16.38 -0.08
CA GLN A 251 13.69 15.57 1.01
C GLN A 251 15.18 15.79 1.25
N SER A 252 16.00 15.90 0.20
CA SER A 252 17.42 16.26 0.32
C SER A 252 17.58 17.61 1.04
N HIS A 253 16.80 18.62 0.65
CA HIS A 253 16.80 19.93 1.32
C HIS A 253 16.30 19.88 2.78
N ALA A 254 15.46 18.90 3.13
CA ALA A 254 15.04 18.64 4.51
C ALA A 254 16.10 17.86 5.34
N GLY A 255 17.28 17.61 4.78
CA GLY A 255 18.41 16.96 5.44
C GLY A 255 18.31 15.44 5.51
N ILE A 256 17.55 14.81 4.61
CA ILE A 256 17.48 13.35 4.48
C ILE A 256 18.75 12.84 3.80
N GLY A 257 19.41 11.87 4.45
CA GLY A 257 20.63 11.26 3.94
C GLY A 257 20.42 9.91 3.26
N THR A 258 19.37 9.17 3.65
CA THR A 258 19.03 7.87 3.06
C THR A 258 17.52 7.70 2.95
N ILE A 259 17.05 7.32 1.76
CA ILE A 259 15.65 6.93 1.51
C ILE A 259 15.60 5.42 1.33
N LEU A 260 14.76 4.78 2.14
CA LEU A 260 14.31 3.42 1.93
C LEU A 260 13.08 3.46 1.02
N SER A 261 13.09 2.68 -0.04
CA SER A 261 12.00 2.64 -1.02
C SER A 261 11.66 1.21 -1.40
N MET A 262 10.39 0.92 -1.68
CA MET A 262 9.97 -0.37 -2.24
C MET A 262 10.54 -0.58 -3.65
N HIS A 263 10.53 0.47 -4.48
CA HIS A 263 11.02 0.46 -5.85
C HIS A 263 11.59 1.84 -6.25
N VAL A 264 12.77 1.85 -6.88
CA VAL A 264 13.42 3.09 -7.32
C VAL A 264 13.34 3.18 -8.83
N THR A 265 12.79 4.29 -9.35
CA THR A 265 12.80 4.56 -10.78
C THR A 265 14.15 5.13 -11.22
N GLU A 266 14.52 4.95 -12.49
CA GLU A 266 15.75 5.55 -13.03
C GLU A 266 15.78 7.07 -12.86
N LYS A 267 14.64 7.75 -13.01
CA LYS A 267 14.54 9.20 -12.82
C LYS A 267 14.78 9.61 -11.37
N THR A 268 14.17 8.89 -10.42
CA THR A 268 14.41 9.10 -8.99
C THR A 268 15.87 8.84 -8.65
N LEU A 269 16.49 7.80 -9.22
CA LEU A 269 17.90 7.48 -9.03
C LEU A 269 18.83 8.56 -9.58
N GLU A 270 18.53 9.14 -10.74
CA GLU A 270 19.28 10.27 -11.29
C GLU A 270 19.27 11.48 -10.35
N GLU A 271 18.12 11.85 -9.80
CA GLU A 271 18.03 12.94 -8.83
C GLU A 271 18.74 12.60 -7.51
N ALA A 272 18.63 11.35 -7.04
CA ALA A 272 19.35 10.89 -5.85
C ALA A 272 20.87 11.07 -5.97
N LYS A 273 21.42 10.77 -7.16
CA LYS A 273 22.85 10.98 -7.47
C LYS A 273 23.22 12.46 -7.47
N LYS A 274 22.43 13.31 -8.12
CA LYS A 274 22.66 14.76 -8.20
C LYS A 274 22.59 15.43 -6.83
N HIS A 275 21.72 14.95 -5.95
CA HIS A 275 21.45 15.53 -4.64
C HIS A 275 22.10 14.75 -3.47
N HIS A 276 23.01 13.82 -3.78
CA HIS A 276 23.79 13.05 -2.81
C HIS A 276 22.95 12.32 -1.73
N VAL A 277 21.77 11.82 -2.12
CA VAL A 277 20.88 11.06 -1.24
C VAL A 277 21.10 9.57 -1.48
N ASN A 278 21.46 8.82 -0.44
CA ASN A 278 21.56 7.36 -0.57
C ASN A 278 20.17 6.76 -0.78
N MET A 279 20.12 5.67 -1.54
CA MET A 279 18.86 4.96 -1.79
C MET A 279 19.05 3.46 -1.62
N ILE A 280 18.15 2.87 -0.84
CA ILE A 280 18.03 1.42 -0.68
C ILE A 280 16.68 0.99 -1.23
N GLN A 281 16.72 0.19 -2.28
CA GLN A 281 15.54 -0.49 -2.79
C GLN A 281 15.33 -1.76 -1.96
N CYS A 282 14.28 -1.78 -1.15
CA CYS A 282 14.08 -2.79 -0.12
C CYS A 282 13.58 -4.12 -0.68
N SER A 283 12.92 -4.12 -1.85
CA SER A 283 12.14 -5.21 -2.48
C SER A 283 10.65 -4.93 -2.37
N HIS A 284 10.00 -4.67 -3.51
CA HIS A 284 8.57 -4.41 -3.60
C HIS A 284 7.76 -5.57 -3.01
N MET A 285 7.92 -6.76 -3.58
CA MET A 285 7.19 -7.97 -3.16
C MET A 285 7.35 -8.30 -1.66
N ALA A 286 8.56 -8.13 -1.11
CA ALA A 286 8.80 -8.40 0.30
C ALA A 286 8.12 -7.36 1.21
N SER A 287 8.07 -6.11 0.75
CA SER A 287 7.41 -5.01 1.46
C SER A 287 5.90 -5.22 1.49
N ASP A 288 5.28 -5.50 0.35
CA ASP A 288 3.83 -5.72 0.25
C ASP A 288 3.41 -6.94 1.08
N ALA A 289 4.17 -8.04 0.95
CA ALA A 289 3.93 -9.25 1.73
C ALA A 289 4.06 -8.99 3.24
N LEU A 290 5.01 -8.16 3.67
CA LEU A 290 5.13 -7.75 5.08
C LEU A 290 3.87 -7.03 5.56
N GLY A 291 3.34 -6.09 4.77
CA GLY A 291 2.14 -5.31 5.11
C GLY A 291 0.91 -6.20 5.26
N ILE A 292 0.71 -7.08 4.28
CA ILE A 292 -0.36 -8.06 4.27
C ILE A 292 -0.21 -9.02 5.46
N ASN A 293 1.01 -9.49 5.76
CA ASN A 293 1.25 -10.38 6.91
C ASN A 293 0.92 -9.71 8.24
N LEU A 294 1.30 -8.44 8.43
CA LEU A 294 0.95 -7.66 9.62
C LEU A 294 -0.57 -7.50 9.76
N LEU A 295 -1.27 -7.20 8.66
CA LEU A 295 -2.73 -7.10 8.65
C LEU A 295 -3.38 -8.43 9.07
N LEU A 296 -2.95 -9.53 8.45
CA LEU A 296 -3.47 -10.87 8.73
C LEU A 296 -3.16 -11.33 10.15
N ASP A 297 -2.00 -10.98 10.72
CA ASP A 297 -1.64 -11.29 12.11
C ASP A 297 -2.61 -10.62 13.10
N ILE A 298 -3.06 -9.40 12.80
CA ILE A 298 -4.06 -8.70 13.62
C ILE A 298 -5.43 -9.35 13.44
N LEU A 299 -5.88 -9.54 12.21
CA LEU A 299 -7.20 -10.10 11.90
C LEU A 299 -7.37 -11.54 12.42
N SER A 300 -6.31 -12.35 12.39
CA SER A 300 -6.33 -13.74 12.89
C SER A 300 -6.55 -13.83 14.40
N LYS A 301 -6.27 -12.74 15.16
CA LYS A 301 -6.56 -12.69 16.61
C LYS A 301 -8.06 -12.50 16.87
N GLU A 302 -8.76 -11.84 15.95
CA GLU A 302 -10.18 -11.54 16.03
C GLU A 302 -11.03 -12.64 15.39
N GLU A 303 -10.60 -13.17 14.24
CA GLU A 303 -11.18 -14.32 13.55
C GLU A 303 -10.25 -15.54 13.70
N LYS A 304 -10.46 -16.32 14.76
CA LYS A 304 -9.57 -17.43 15.15
C LYS A 304 -9.42 -18.53 14.10
N HIS A 305 -10.37 -18.64 13.18
CA HIS A 305 -10.35 -19.63 12.10
C HIS A 305 -9.94 -19.02 10.75
N LEU A 306 -9.40 -17.80 10.76
CA LEU A 306 -8.86 -17.18 9.56
C LEU A 306 -7.65 -17.97 9.05
N ASP A 307 -7.72 -18.38 7.80
CA ASP A 307 -6.70 -19.14 7.10
C ASP A 307 -6.46 -18.55 5.72
N THR A 308 -5.28 -18.80 5.15
CA THR A 308 -4.88 -18.23 3.87
C THR A 308 -4.49 -19.30 2.86
N LEU A 309 -4.80 -19.00 1.60
CA LEU A 309 -4.21 -19.64 0.44
C LEU A 309 -3.30 -18.59 -0.23
N ASP A 310 -2.00 -18.83 -0.18
CA ASP A 310 -1.02 -17.88 -0.70
C ASP A 310 -0.90 -18.04 -2.23
N VAL A 311 -1.14 -16.96 -2.97
CA VAL A 311 -1.09 -16.91 -4.44
C VAL A 311 -0.36 -15.65 -4.91
N SER A 312 -0.05 -15.59 -6.20
CA SER A 312 0.50 -14.40 -6.89
C SER A 312 1.56 -13.63 -6.10
N GLY A 313 2.68 -14.29 -5.85
CA GLY A 313 3.85 -13.69 -5.22
C GLY A 313 3.75 -13.47 -3.72
N PHE A 314 2.60 -13.64 -3.06
CA PHE A 314 2.47 -13.55 -1.59
C PHE A 314 2.99 -14.81 -0.88
N ILE A 315 3.56 -14.62 0.31
CA ILE A 315 3.99 -15.71 1.21
C ILE A 315 3.58 -15.35 2.64
N ARG A 316 2.85 -16.25 3.29
CA ARG A 316 2.41 -16.06 4.68
C ARG A 316 3.57 -16.26 5.65
N VAL A 317 3.87 -15.21 6.42
CA VAL A 317 4.75 -15.23 7.59
C VAL A 317 3.91 -14.90 8.82
N LYS A 318 3.65 -15.89 9.68
CA LYS A 318 2.89 -15.69 10.92
C LYS A 318 3.81 -15.20 12.04
N ARG A 319 3.54 -14.01 12.59
CA ARG A 319 4.19 -13.53 13.82
C ARG A 319 3.39 -14.01 15.04
N LYS A 320 4.11 -14.36 16.11
CA LYS A 320 3.49 -14.72 17.40
C LYS A 320 2.97 -13.48 18.12
#